data_AF-A0A850S9K5-F1
#
_entry.id   AF-A0A850S9K5-F1
#
_cell.length_a   1.000
_cell.length_b   1.000
_cell.length_c   1.000
_cell.angle_alpha   90.00
_cell.angle_beta   90.00
_cell.angle_gamma   90.00
#
_symmetry.space_group_name_H-M   'P 1'
#
loop_
_entity.id
_entity.type
_entity.pdbx_description
1 polymer ?
#
loop_
_entity_poly.entity_id
_entity_poly.type
_entity_poly.pdbx_seq_one_letter_code
_entity_poly.pdbx_strand_id
1 'polypeptide(L)'
;MPKRGQKTVTMSGESLRQLEQKHETEKQKRAISFAAFISESALMELERRDMLTAAQFISVVGFNEDILTLKDERKGGRFFEVQIRNKKLRCITDKNSSDCAHVGFALALPEVRKVLSR
;
A
#
# COMPACT_ATOMS: atom_id res chain seq x y z
N MET A 1 -13.38 -32.26 6.72
CA MET A 1 -12.00 -32.06 6.19
C MET A 1 -12.03 -31.00 5.10
N PRO A 2 -10.98 -30.16 4.97
CA PRO A 2 -10.84 -29.22 3.85
C PRO A 2 -10.87 -29.96 2.51
N LYS A 3 -11.45 -29.34 1.47
CA LYS A 3 -11.46 -29.88 0.10
C LYS A 3 -10.05 -29.79 -0.52
N ARG A 4 -9.84 -30.50 -1.64
CA ARG A 4 -8.58 -30.44 -2.41
C ARG A 4 -8.21 -28.96 -2.70
N GLY A 5 -7.02 -28.55 -2.29
CA GLY A 5 -6.51 -27.18 -2.43
C GLY A 5 -6.73 -26.26 -1.22
N GLN A 6 -7.64 -26.60 -0.30
CA GLN A 6 -7.83 -25.85 0.94
C GLN A 6 -6.81 -26.26 2.00
N LYS A 7 -6.39 -25.30 2.81
CA LYS A 7 -5.45 -25.48 3.92
C LYS A 7 -6.09 -24.99 5.21
N THR A 8 -5.72 -25.61 6.33
CA THR A 8 -6.18 -25.22 7.68
C THR A 8 -5.07 -24.47 8.40
N VAL A 9 -5.44 -23.42 9.13
CA VAL A 9 -4.55 -22.65 10.00
C VAL A 9 -5.08 -22.74 11.42
N THR A 10 -4.20 -23.02 12.38
CA THR A 10 -4.55 -23.04 13.81
C THR A 10 -4.16 -21.70 14.43
N MET A 11 -5.03 -21.16 15.28
CA MET A 11 -4.81 -19.92 16.02
C MET A 11 -5.36 -20.04 17.45
N SER A 12 -4.93 -19.16 18.35
CA SER A 12 -5.49 -19.12 19.70
C SER A 12 -6.98 -18.73 19.65
N GLY A 13 -7.75 -19.21 20.62
CA GLY A 13 -9.15 -18.83 20.75
C GLY A 13 -9.34 -17.32 20.99
N GLU A 14 -8.36 -16.67 21.62
CA GLU A 14 -8.35 -15.22 21.81
C GLU A 14 -8.22 -14.48 20.47
N SER A 15 -7.23 -14.84 19.65
CA SER A 15 -7.04 -14.23 18.33
C SER A 15 -8.26 -14.44 17.43
N LEU A 16 -8.87 -15.64 17.48
CA LEU A 16 -10.10 -15.92 16.75
C LEU A 16 -11.24 -14.97 17.16
N ARG A 17 -11.49 -14.80 18.47
CA ARG A 17 -12.53 -13.88 18.98
C ARG A 17 -12.32 -12.44 18.54
N GLN A 18 -11.08 -11.96 18.59
CA GLN A 18 -10.75 -10.59 18.14
C GLN A 18 -11.03 -10.41 16.65
N LEU A 19 -10.69 -11.42 15.84
CA LEU A 19 -10.96 -11.41 14.41
C LEU A 19 -12.46 -11.47 14.10
N GLU A 20 -13.23 -12.29 14.82
CA GLU A 20 -14.70 -12.36 14.70
C GLU A 20 -15.36 -11.02 15.04
N GLN A 21 -14.91 -10.35 16.11
CA GLN A 21 -15.42 -9.03 16.48
C GLN A 21 -15.16 -7.98 15.40
N LYS A 22 -13.94 -7.98 14.82
CA LYS A 22 -13.60 -7.10 13.70
C LYS A 22 -14.43 -7.43 12.45
N HIS A 23 -14.65 -8.71 12.17
CA HIS A 23 -15.47 -9.15 11.04
C HIS A 23 -16.91 -8.66 11.16
N GLU A 24 -17.54 -8.75 12.33
CA GLU A 24 -18.92 -8.27 12.53
C GLU A 24 -19.04 -6.75 12.30
N THR A 25 -17.99 -5.99 12.61
CA THR A 25 -17.95 -4.54 12.31
C THR A 25 -17.87 -4.29 10.79
N GLU A 26 -17.04 -5.05 10.06
CA GLU A 26 -16.90 -4.90 8.61
C GLU A 26 -18.11 -5.44 7.83
N LYS A 27 -18.75 -6.48 8.35
CA LYS A 27 -19.96 -7.08 7.78
C LYS A 27 -21.13 -6.09 7.71
N GLN A 28 -21.19 -5.11 8.62
CA GLN A 28 -22.16 -4.01 8.58
C GLN A 28 -21.95 -3.10 7.36
N LYS A 29 -20.72 -2.99 6.85
CA LYS A 29 -20.36 -2.14 5.71
C LYS A 29 -20.43 -2.91 4.39
N ARG A 30 -20.08 -4.20 4.40
CA ARG A 30 -19.97 -5.05 3.21
C ARG A 30 -20.32 -6.49 3.56
N ALA A 31 -21.22 -7.11 2.79
CA ALA A 31 -21.54 -8.53 2.96
C ALA A 31 -20.34 -9.40 2.57
N ILE A 32 -19.53 -9.81 3.55
CA ILE A 32 -18.33 -10.63 3.39
C ILE A 32 -18.36 -11.81 4.36
N SER A 33 -17.91 -12.99 3.93
CA SER A 33 -17.78 -14.15 4.81
C SER A 33 -16.56 -14.02 5.73
N PHE A 34 -16.58 -14.68 6.88
CA PHE A 34 -15.45 -14.64 7.81
C PHE A 34 -14.15 -15.11 7.14
N ALA A 35 -14.20 -16.22 6.40
CA ALA A 35 -13.03 -16.74 5.69
C ALA A 35 -12.46 -15.74 4.67
N ALA A 36 -13.33 -15.08 3.87
CA ALA A 36 -12.89 -14.07 2.92
C ALA A 36 -12.29 -12.85 3.63
N PHE A 37 -12.90 -12.39 4.74
CA PHE A 37 -12.39 -11.31 5.56
C PHE A 37 -10.97 -11.58 6.08
N ILE A 38 -10.71 -12.80 6.60
CA ILE A 38 -9.38 -13.18 7.06
C ILE A 38 -8.38 -13.20 5.91
N SER A 39 -8.74 -13.82 4.79
CA SER A 39 -7.84 -13.92 3.63
C SER A 39 -7.48 -12.56 3.07
N GLU A 40 -8.47 -11.68 2.86
CA GLU A 40 -8.24 -10.32 2.37
C GLU A 40 -7.40 -9.50 3.35
N SER A 41 -7.73 -9.55 4.64
CA SER A 41 -6.99 -8.79 5.66
C SER A 41 -5.53 -9.21 5.76
N ALA A 42 -5.25 -10.52 5.67
CA ALA A 42 -3.89 -11.04 5.72
C ALA A 42 -3.08 -10.60 4.49
N LEU A 43 -3.67 -10.66 3.29
CA LEU A 43 -3.01 -10.22 2.06
C LEU A 43 -2.74 -8.71 2.09
N MET A 44 -3.74 -7.90 2.47
CA MET A 44 -3.59 -6.45 2.60
C MET A 44 -2.49 -6.07 3.59
N GLU A 45 -2.37 -6.76 4.72
CA GLU A 45 -1.32 -6.48 5.70
C GLU A 45 0.08 -6.84 5.17
N LEU A 46 0.21 -7.92 4.40
CA LEU A 46 1.48 -8.28 3.75
C LEU A 46 1.87 -7.25 2.69
N GLU A 47 0.93 -6.86 1.82
CA GLU A 47 1.15 -5.80 0.84
C GLU A 47 1.54 -4.47 1.51
N ARG A 48 0.85 -4.10 2.60
CA ARG A 48 1.17 -2.91 3.38
C ARG A 48 2.59 -2.97 3.95
N ARG A 49 3.01 -4.12 4.47
CA ARG A 49 4.38 -4.30 4.97
C ARG A 49 5.41 -4.17 3.86
N ASP A 50 5.16 -4.78 2.71
CA ASP A 50 6.06 -4.68 1.56
C ASP A 50 6.18 -3.23 1.08
N MET A 51 5.08 -2.47 1.07
CA MET A 51 5.08 -1.04 0.75
C MET A 51 5.83 -0.21 1.81
N LEU A 52 5.71 -0.54 3.10
CA LEU A 52 6.43 0.17 4.16
C LEU A 52 7.92 -0.14 4.15
N THR A 53 8.30 -1.40 3.93
CA THR A 53 9.70 -1.78 3.75
C THR A 53 10.26 -1.10 2.51
N ALA A 54 9.52 -1.04 1.41
CA ALA A 54 9.88 -0.25 0.23
C ALA A 54 10.11 1.23 0.57
N ALA A 55 9.22 1.83 1.37
CA ALA A 55 9.33 3.22 1.79
C ALA A 55 10.56 3.53 2.64
N GLN A 56 11.08 2.56 3.42
CA GLN A 56 12.32 2.76 4.20
C GLN A 56 13.54 3.03 3.31
N PHE A 57 13.53 2.59 2.05
CA PHE A 57 14.63 2.77 1.12
C PHE A 57 14.42 3.95 0.14
N ILE A 58 13.26 4.60 0.21
CA ILE A 58 12.93 5.76 -0.61
C ILE A 58 13.04 7.01 0.27
N SER A 59 13.81 8.00 -0.17
CA SER A 59 13.95 9.29 0.52
C SER A 59 13.62 10.44 -0.41
N VAL A 60 13.11 11.54 0.17
CA VAL A 60 12.85 12.79 -0.56
C VAL A 60 14.16 13.55 -0.70
N VAL A 61 14.50 13.92 -1.94
CA VAL A 61 15.68 14.73 -2.26
C VAL A 61 15.30 16.18 -2.48
N GLY A 62 14.13 16.41 -3.08
CA GLY A 62 13.62 17.74 -3.34
C GLY A 62 12.19 17.71 -3.85
N PHE A 63 11.51 18.85 -3.75
CA PHE A 63 10.18 19.04 -4.29
C PHE A 63 10.10 20.41 -4.95
N ASN A 64 9.85 20.44 -6.26
CA ASN A 64 9.74 21.65 -7.06
C ASN A 64 8.38 21.70 -7.73
N GLU A 65 7.53 22.67 -7.35
CA GLU A 65 6.14 22.89 -7.82
C GLU A 65 5.31 21.62 -8.07
N ASP A 66 5.53 20.97 -9.21
CA ASP A 66 4.80 19.79 -9.70
C ASP A 66 5.68 18.53 -9.84
N ILE A 67 6.93 18.54 -9.40
CA ILE A 67 7.88 17.43 -9.53
C ILE A 67 8.53 17.12 -8.18
N LEU A 68 8.32 15.91 -7.70
CA LEU A 68 8.97 15.34 -6.53
C LEU A 68 10.17 14.49 -6.95
N THR A 69 11.35 14.84 -6.47
CA THR A 69 12.57 14.07 -6.68
C THR A 69 12.82 13.16 -5.48
N LEU A 70 12.93 11.87 -5.75
CA LEU A 70 13.14 10.79 -4.80
C LEU A 70 14.48 10.11 -5.06
N LYS A 71 15.08 9.50 -4.04
CA LYS A 71 16.20 8.58 -4.16
C LYS A 71 15.77 7.20 -3.67
N ASP A 72 15.98 6.16 -4.47
CA ASP A 72 15.66 4.77 -4.10
C ASP A 72 16.94 3.94 -3.98
N GLU A 73 17.30 3.57 -2.74
CA GLU A 73 18.49 2.78 -2.44
C GLU A 73 18.41 1.34 -3.00
N ARG A 74 17.21 0.79 -3.21
CA ARG A 74 17.03 -0.55 -3.83
C ARG A 74 17.36 -0.55 -5.32
N LYS A 75 17.37 0.63 -5.94
CA LYS A 75 17.70 0.83 -7.35
C LYS A 75 19.13 1.34 -7.53
N GLY A 76 20.01 1.06 -6.55
CA GLY A 76 21.40 1.51 -6.56
C GLY A 76 21.57 2.99 -6.25
N GLY A 77 20.69 3.55 -5.41
CA GLY A 77 20.74 4.96 -5.00
C GLY A 77 20.39 5.94 -6.12
N ARG A 78 19.64 5.49 -7.15
CA ARG A 78 19.25 6.32 -8.29
C ARG A 78 18.15 7.31 -7.93
N PHE A 79 18.12 8.42 -8.66
CA PHE A 79 17.07 9.43 -8.55
C PHE A 79 15.87 9.07 -9.42
N PHE A 80 14.68 9.34 -8.88
CA PHE A 80 13.39 9.16 -9.53
C PHE A 80 12.58 10.43 -9.42
N GLU A 81 11.92 10.80 -10.51
CA GLU A 81 11.05 11.97 -10.53
C GLU A 81 9.60 11.50 -10.63
N VAL A 82 8.76 12.02 -9.73
CA VAL A 82 7.32 11.83 -9.73
C VAL A 82 6.67 13.17 -10.06
N GLN A 83 6.02 13.21 -11.21
CA GLN A 83 5.31 14.38 -11.70
C GLN A 83 3.85 14.37 -11.23
N ILE A 84 3.39 15.53 -10.78
CA ILE A 84 2.03 15.86 -10.40
C ILE A 84 1.42 16.69 -11.53
N ARG A 85 0.48 16.12 -12.28
CA ARG A 85 -0.25 16.86 -13.34
C ARG A 85 -1.70 16.44 -13.37
N ASN A 86 -2.60 17.41 -13.53
CA ASN A 86 -4.05 17.16 -13.65
C ASN A 86 -4.59 16.25 -12.53
N LYS A 87 -4.18 16.51 -11.28
CA LYS A 87 -4.55 15.72 -10.09
C LYS A 87 -4.12 14.24 -10.17
N LYS A 88 -3.11 13.92 -10.97
CA LYS A 88 -2.56 12.57 -11.14
C LYS A 88 -1.06 12.57 -10.89
N LEU A 89 -0.56 11.46 -10.36
CA LEU A 89 0.86 11.19 -10.16
C LEU A 89 1.37 10.23 -11.23
N ARG A 90 2.56 10.50 -11.77
CA ARG A 90 3.29 9.59 -12.65
C ARG A 90 4.78 9.64 -12.34
N CYS A 91 5.41 8.49 -12.19
CA CYS A 91 6.87 8.42 -12.11
C CYS A 91 7.44 8.45 -13.52
N ILE A 92 8.09 9.55 -13.89
CA ILE A 92 8.63 9.74 -15.25
C ILE A 92 9.91 8.93 -15.48
N THR A 93 10.64 8.63 -14.41
CA THR A 93 11.86 7.82 -14.48
C THR A 93 11.57 6.31 -14.56
N ASP A 94 10.45 5.85 -14.00
CA ASP A 94 10.05 4.44 -14.03
C ASP A 94 9.01 4.17 -15.12
N LYS A 95 9.46 4.25 -16.37
CA LYS A 95 8.66 3.98 -17.59
C LYS A 95 7.34 4.78 -17.67
N ASN A 96 7.29 5.97 -17.10
CA ASN A 96 6.06 6.77 -17.00
C ASN A 96 4.90 6.05 -16.29
N SER A 97 5.20 5.18 -15.32
CA SER A 97 4.20 4.39 -14.60
C SER A 97 3.41 5.24 -13.59
N SER A 98 2.10 5.03 -13.53
CA SER A 98 1.23 5.47 -12.42
C SER A 98 1.12 4.44 -11.30
N ASP A 99 1.67 3.24 -11.52
CA ASP A 99 1.63 2.12 -10.60
C ASP A 99 3.06 1.66 -10.33
N CYS A 100 3.74 2.37 -9.42
CA CYS A 100 5.05 1.99 -8.93
C CYS A 100 5.25 2.48 -7.49
N ALA A 101 6.24 1.92 -6.80
CA ALA A 101 6.52 2.26 -5.40
C ALA A 101 6.81 3.76 -5.19
N HIS A 102 7.40 4.44 -6.18
CA HIS A 102 7.67 5.89 -6.12
C HIS A 102 6.38 6.72 -6.09
N VAL A 103 5.37 6.33 -6.88
CA VAL A 103 4.06 6.99 -6.89
C VAL A 103 3.32 6.74 -5.58
N GLY A 104 3.35 5.49 -5.09
CA GLY A 104 2.76 5.14 -3.79
C GLY A 104 3.40 5.92 -2.64
N PHE A 105 4.73 6.02 -2.63
CA PHE A 105 5.47 6.82 -1.65
C PHE A 105 5.11 8.31 -1.75
N ALA A 106 5.08 8.88 -2.96
CA ALA A 106 4.72 10.27 -3.19
C ALA A 106 3.31 10.60 -2.67
N LEU A 107 2.33 9.72 -2.90
CA LEU A 107 0.95 9.89 -2.40
C LEU A 107 0.86 9.89 -0.87
N ALA A 108 1.81 9.24 -0.19
CA ALA A 108 1.88 9.23 1.27
C ALA A 108 2.38 10.56 1.86
N LEU A 109 3.00 11.44 1.06
CA LEU A 109 3.53 12.73 1.52
C LEU A 109 2.43 13.81 1.66
N PRO A 110 2.35 14.51 2.80
CA PRO A 110 1.38 15.59 3.00
C PRO A 110 1.46 16.73 1.97
N GLU A 111 2.67 17.10 1.56
CA GLU A 111 2.94 18.19 0.61
C GLU A 111 2.38 17.87 -0.77
N VAL A 112 2.55 16.63 -1.22
CA VAL A 112 2.01 16.13 -2.48
C VAL A 112 0.48 16.11 -2.43
N ARG A 113 -0.12 15.66 -1.32
CA ARG A 113 -1.59 15.69 -1.16
C ARG A 113 -2.16 17.10 -1.22
N LYS A 114 -1.46 18.10 -0.64
CA LYS A 114 -1.86 19.51 -0.74
C LYS A 114 -1.89 19.97 -2.20
N VAL A 115 -0.86 19.65 -2.98
CA VAL A 115 -0.81 20.03 -4.42
C VAL A 115 -1.92 19.32 -5.21
N LEU A 116 -2.18 18.04 -4.96
CA LEU A 116 -3.27 17.28 -5.61
C LEU A 116 -4.67 17.82 -5.31
N SER A 117 -4.85 18.48 -4.15
CA SER A 117 -6.13 19.03 -3.72
C SER A 117 -6.45 20.43 -4.26
N ARG A 118 -5.47 21.12 -4.87
CA ARG A 118 -5.69 22.38 -5.59
C ARG A 118 -6.55 22.12 -6.83
#